data_AF-A0A5K1BZW6-F1
#
_entry.id   AF-A0A5K1BZW6-F1
#
_cell.length_a   1.000
_cell.length_b   1.000
_cell.length_c   1.000
_cell.angle_alpha   90.00
_cell.angle_beta   90.00
_cell.angle_gamma   90.00
#
_symmetry.space_group_name_H-M   'P 1'
#
loop_
_entity.id
_entity.type
_entity.pdbx_description
1 polymer ?
#
loop_
_entity_poly.entity_id
_entity_poly.type
_entity_poly.pdbx_seq_one_letter_code
_entity_poly.pdbx_strand_id
1 'polypeptide(L)' 'VTFFKCGGASEGHDVADGFSGPHFVNACSDTARGMDVNSLPFIDRTILRARDPPV' A
#
# COMPACT_ATOMS: atom_id res chain seq x y z
N VAL A 1 -0.22 -11.57 -4.08
CA VAL A 1 -1.64 -11.96 -4.28
C VAL A 1 -1.74 -13.46 -4.31
N THR A 2 -2.64 -14.03 -3.52
CA THR A 2 -2.90 -15.48 -3.49
C THR A 2 -4.30 -15.75 -4.05
N PHE A 3 -4.43 -16.67 -4.99
CA PHE A 3 -5.72 -17.02 -5.61
C PHE A 3 -6.31 -18.28 -4.99
N PHE A 4 -7.62 -18.27 -4.77
CA PHE A 4 -8.39 -19.41 -4.26
C PHE A 4 -9.13 -20.12 -5.40
N LYS A 5 -9.44 -21.42 -5.21
CA LYS A 5 -10.07 -22.27 -6.23
C LYS A 5 -11.38 -21.72 -6.81
N CYS A 6 -12.10 -20.88 -6.05
CA CYS A 6 -13.38 -20.28 -6.47
C CYS A 6 -13.25 -18.82 -6.96
N GLY A 7 -12.05 -18.39 -7.36
CA GLY A 7 -11.82 -17.05 -7.92
C GLY A 7 -11.62 -15.93 -6.89
N GLY A 8 -11.62 -16.25 -5.59
CA GLY A 8 -11.20 -15.31 -4.55
C GLY A 8 -9.71 -14.98 -4.67
N ALA A 9 -9.32 -13.80 -4.19
CA ALA A 9 -7.93 -13.39 -4.09
C ALA A 9 -7.66 -12.72 -2.73
N SER A 10 -6.46 -12.88 -2.18
CA SER A 10 -6.01 -12.17 -0.97
C SER A 10 -4.71 -11.43 -1.18
N GLU A 11 -4.53 -10.40 -0.35
CA GLU A 11 -3.34 -9.57 -0.25
C GLU A 11 -2.77 -9.63 1.19
N GLY A 12 -1.47 -9.45 1.34
CA GLY A 12 -0.78 -9.45 2.65
C GLY A 12 -0.39 -8.03 3.09
N HIS A 13 -0.16 -7.85 4.40
CA HIS A 13 0.12 -6.54 5.01
C HIS A 13 1.60 -6.13 5.01
N ASP A 14 2.49 -6.84 4.30
CA ASP A 14 3.94 -6.65 4.46
C ASP A 14 4.45 -5.29 3.97
N VAL A 15 3.64 -4.54 3.23
CA VAL A 15 4.05 -3.32 2.51
C VAL A 15 3.41 -2.04 3.06
N ALA A 16 2.31 -2.13 3.80
CA ALA A 16 1.53 -0.98 4.25
C ALA A 16 1.09 -1.12 5.71
N ASP A 17 1.11 -0.01 6.45
CA ASP A 17 0.57 0.07 7.81
C ASP A 17 -0.98 0.11 7.82
N GLY A 18 -1.57 0.14 9.01
CA GLY A 18 -3.03 0.16 9.16
C GLY A 18 -3.74 1.39 8.57
N PHE A 19 -3.01 2.48 8.31
CA PHE A 19 -3.58 3.70 7.72
C PHE A 19 -3.42 3.72 6.20
N SER A 20 -2.24 3.37 5.71
CA SER A 20 -1.91 3.28 4.28
C SER A 20 -2.56 2.07 3.59
N GLY A 21 -2.84 0.98 4.31
CA GLY A 21 -3.48 -0.22 3.78
C GLY A 21 -4.85 0.03 3.14
N PRO A 22 -5.81 0.66 3.83
CA PRO A 22 -7.10 1.02 3.23
C PRO A 22 -6.98 1.92 1.98
N HIS A 23 -6.03 2.86 1.97
CA HIS A 23 -5.77 3.68 0.79
C HIS A 23 -5.24 2.87 -0.39
N PHE A 24 -4.36 1.91 -0.12
CA PHE A 24 -3.83 0.98 -1.12
C PHE A 24 -4.94 0.12 -1.73
N VAL A 25 -5.79 -0.50 -0.90
CA VAL A 25 -6.90 -1.34 -1.36
C VAL A 25 -7.85 -0.56 -2.27
N ASN A 26 -8.19 0.68 -1.91
CA ASN A 26 -9.04 1.53 -2.74
C ASN A 26 -8.36 1.89 -4.07
N ALA A 27 -7.09 2.30 -4.05
CA ALA A 27 -6.34 2.63 -5.26
C ALA A 27 -6.19 1.42 -6.21
N CYS A 28 -5.95 0.23 -5.68
CA CYS A 28 -5.98 -1.03 -6.44
C CYS A 28 -7.37 -1.30 -7.03
N SER A 29 -8.43 -1.04 -6.27
CA SER A 29 -9.82 -1.15 -6.72
C SER A 29 -10.12 -0.20 -7.90
N ASP A 30 -9.69 1.05 -7.80
CA ASP A 30 -9.92 2.07 -8.82
C ASP A 30 -9.15 1.73 -10.09
N THR A 31 -7.86 1.39 -9.96
CA THR A 31 -7.02 0.95 -11.08
C THR A 31 -7.61 -0.27 -11.79
N ALA A 32 -8.12 -1.26 -11.04
CA ALA A 32 -8.74 -2.45 -11.60
C ALA A 32 -10.06 -2.17 -12.34
N ARG A 33 -10.76 -1.08 -11.98
CA ARG A 33 -11.96 -0.60 -12.69
C ARG A 33 -11.65 0.38 -13.82
N GLY A 34 -10.38 0.72 -14.04
CA GLY A 34 -9.97 1.75 -15.01
C GLY A 34 -10.36 3.17 -14.59
N MET A 35 -10.47 3.42 -13.28
CA MET A 35 -10.76 4.72 -12.69
C MET A 35 -9.45 5.42 -12.28
N ASP A 36 -9.46 6.74 -12.30
CA ASP A 36 -8.32 7.53 -11.84
C ASP A 36 -8.13 7.43 -10.32
N VAL A 37 -6.88 7.26 -9.89
CA VAL A 37 -6.52 7.28 -8.47
C VAL A 37 -6.34 8.73 -8.03
N ASN A 38 -7.25 9.20 -7.18
CA ASN A 38 -7.32 10.63 -6.82
C ASN A 38 -6.26 11.07 -5.78
N SER A 39 -5.59 10.12 -5.11
CA SER A 39 -4.56 10.39 -4.10
C SER A 39 -3.33 9.53 -4.34
N LEU A 40 -2.21 10.15 -4.73
CA LEU A 40 -0.95 9.46 -4.93
C LEU A 40 -0.23 9.21 -3.59
N PRO A 41 0.40 8.04 -3.40
CA PRO A 41 1.16 7.76 -2.19
C PRO A 41 2.48 8.52 -2.17
N PHE A 42 2.95 8.86 -0.97
CA PHE A 42 4.30 9.33 -0.72
C PHE A 42 5.17 8.15 -0.26
N ILE A 43 6.19 7.79 -1.06
CA ILE A 43 6.97 6.55 -0.86
C ILE A 43 8.38 6.81 -0.29
N ASP A 44 8.77 8.07 -0.12
CA ASP A 44 10.09 8.40 0.44
C ASP A 44 10.13 8.17 1.95
N ARG A 45 10.57 6.97 2.33
CA ARG A 45 10.78 6.56 3.72
C ARG A 45 12.07 7.10 4.35
N THR A 46 12.89 7.88 3.64
CA THR A 46 14.11 8.46 4.22
C THR A 46 13.82 9.47 5.33
N ILE A 47 12.60 10.02 5.37
CA ILE A 47 12.13 10.85 6.48
C ILE A 47 12.13 10.13 7.83
N LEU A 48 12.04 8.79 7.81
CA LEU A 48 12.08 7.93 9.00
C LEU A 48 13.48 7.37 9.29
N ARG A 49 14.50 7.77 8.52
CA ARG A 49 15.87 7.31 8.73
C ARG A 49 16.36 7.79 10.10
N ALA A 50 17.00 6.89 10.84
CA ALA A 50 17.70 7.25 12.07
C ALA A 50 18.74 8.34 11.79
N ARG A 51 18.76 9.37 12.63
CA ARG A 51 19.79 10.42 12.59
C ARG A 51 21.08 9.92 13.25
N ASP A 52 22.18 10.59 12.96
CA ASP A 52 23.42 10.33 13.66
C ASP A 52 23.21 10.57 15.17
N PRO A 53 23.58 9.61 16.03
CA PRO A 53 23.51 9.80 17.47
C PRO A 53 24.44 10.96 17.89
N PRO A 54 24.12 11.71 18.95
CA PRO A 54 25.05 12.69 19.50
C PRO A 54 26.35 12.00 19.92
N VAL A 55 27.49 12.58 19.56
CA VAL A 55 28.82 12.18 20.07
C VAL A 55 29.00 12.55 21.53
#